data_AF-A0A4S4K5I0-F1
#
_entry.id   AF-A0A4S4K5I0-F1
#
_cell.length_a   1.000
_cell.length_b   1.000
_cell.length_c   1.000
_cell.angle_alpha   90.00
_cell.angle_beta   90.00
_cell.angle_gamma   90.00
#
_symmetry.space_group_name_H-M   'P 1'
#
loop_
_entity.id
_entity.type
_entity.pdbx_description
1 polymer ?
#
loop_
_entity_poly.entity_id
_entity_poly.type
_entity_poly.pdbx_seq_one_letter_code
_entity_poly.pdbx_strand_id
1 'polypeptide(L)'
;GGQHACEIARLLGIKTILIHRYSSILSAYGLALADRAFELQEPSSAFYTAEHRSSLILRLDKLDAEVRAELGQQGFEGEHVHTERMLNMRFEGTDTALMVLPTGADGDGQEDFEAAFKRAYKAEFGFLLETKTVIVDDVKVNQELPDLEEPTVNKCTHQPKR
;
A
#
# COMPACT_ATOMS: atom_id res chain seq x y z
N GLY A 1 28.89 -5.86 -2.63
CA GLY A 1 28.35 -4.53 -2.28
C GLY A 1 29.38 -3.44 -2.49
N GLY A 2 30.21 -3.12 -1.49
CA GLY A 2 31.12 -1.97 -1.54
C GLY A 2 32.33 -2.09 -2.47
N GLN A 3 32.79 -3.31 -2.79
CA GLN A 3 34.01 -3.52 -3.59
C GLN A 3 33.89 -3.01 -5.04
N HIS A 4 32.67 -2.98 -5.60
CA HIS A 4 32.39 -2.48 -6.95
C HIS A 4 31.68 -1.10 -6.97
N ALA A 5 31.37 -0.53 -5.80
CA ALA A 5 30.58 0.69 -5.70
C ALA A 5 31.29 1.89 -6.33
N CYS A 6 32.61 2.01 -6.17
CA CYS A 6 33.40 3.11 -6.75
C CYS A 6 33.48 3.05 -8.28
N GLU A 7 33.50 1.85 -8.86
CA GLU A 7 33.57 1.66 -10.31
C GLU A 7 32.23 1.97 -10.98
N ILE A 8 31.13 1.49 -10.38
CA ILE A 8 29.77 1.82 -10.81
C ILE A 8 29.47 3.33 -10.66
N ALA A 9 29.91 3.96 -9.56
CA ALA A 9 29.70 5.38 -9.34
C ALA A 9 30.43 6.25 -10.39
N ARG A 10 31.62 5.84 -10.84
CA ARG A 10 32.34 6.52 -11.93
C ARG A 10 31.63 6.40 -13.27
N LEU A 11 31.08 5.23 -13.58
CA LEU A 11 30.33 5.01 -14.83
C LEU A 11 29.02 5.80 -14.86
N LEU A 12 28.36 5.98 -13.71
CA LEU A 12 27.06 6.65 -13.59
C LEU A 12 27.15 8.15 -13.22
N GLY A 13 28.35 8.69 -13.00
CA GLY A 13 28.54 10.08 -12.58
C GLY A 13 28.02 10.40 -11.16
N ILE A 14 27.87 9.39 -10.31
CA ILE A 14 27.38 9.52 -8.93
C ILE A 14 28.51 10.09 -8.05
N LYS A 15 28.27 11.25 -7.42
CA LYS A 15 29.29 12.00 -6.65
C LYS A 15 29.48 11.52 -5.22
N THR A 16 28.51 10.80 -4.66
CA THR A 16 28.53 10.42 -3.23
C THR A 16 28.00 9.00 -3.06
N ILE A 17 28.76 8.18 -2.33
CA ILE A 17 28.41 6.81 -1.99
C ILE A 17 28.31 6.72 -0.47
N LEU A 18 27.14 6.38 0.06
CA LEU A 18 26.93 6.18 1.49
C LEU A 18 27.14 4.69 1.82
N ILE A 19 28.19 4.37 2.59
CA ILE A 19 28.44 3.00 3.05
C ILE A 19 28.29 2.98 4.56
N HIS A 20 27.18 2.41 5.04
CA HIS A 20 26.96 2.25 6.47
C HIS A 20 27.91 1.18 7.03
N ARG A 21 28.49 1.41 8.22
CA ARG A 21 29.41 0.48 8.90
C ARG A 21 28.77 -0.90 9.18
N TYR A 22 27.44 -0.93 9.25
CA TYR A 22 26.63 -2.13 9.46
C TYR A 22 25.86 -2.56 8.20
N SER A 23 26.40 -2.28 7.02
CA SER A 23 25.78 -2.60 5.73
C SER A 23 25.44 -4.09 5.54
N SER A 24 26.09 -4.98 6.29
CA SER A 24 25.79 -6.42 6.35
C SER A 24 24.50 -6.77 7.10
N ILE A 25 24.02 -5.90 8.01
CA ILE A 25 22.79 -6.14 8.80
C ILE A 25 21.67 -5.17 8.45
N LEU A 26 21.86 -4.27 7.48
CA LEU A 26 20.80 -3.35 7.05
C LEU A 26 19.57 -4.09 6.54
N SER A 27 19.71 -5.28 5.95
CA SER A 27 18.57 -6.12 5.59
C SER A 27 17.79 -6.61 6.81
N ALA A 28 18.48 -6.99 7.89
CA ALA A 28 17.83 -7.39 9.15
C ALA A 28 17.20 -6.18 9.86
N TYR A 29 17.85 -5.02 9.80
CA TYR A 29 17.33 -3.77 10.38
C TYR A 29 16.11 -3.26 9.60
N GLY A 30 16.14 -3.30 8.27
CA GLY A 30 15.00 -2.94 7.43
C GLY A 30 13.81 -3.88 7.61
N LEU A 31 14.03 -5.17 7.81
CA LEU A 31 12.96 -6.12 8.16
C LEU A 31 12.42 -5.90 9.58
N ALA A 32 13.27 -5.50 10.53
CA ALA A 32 12.86 -5.25 11.91
C ALA A 32 12.04 -3.97 12.07
N LEU A 33 12.26 -2.98 11.21
CA LEU A 33 11.55 -1.70 11.17
C LEU A 33 10.44 -1.64 10.12
N ALA A 34 10.24 -2.71 9.35
CA ALA A 34 9.19 -2.70 8.34
C ALA A 34 7.82 -2.72 9.05
N ASP A 35 6.98 -1.75 8.70
CA ASP A 35 5.57 -1.74 9.09
C ASP A 35 4.92 -3.07 8.71
N ARG A 36 4.08 -3.59 9.61
CA ARG A 36 3.32 -4.80 9.33
C ARG A 36 2.07 -4.41 8.55
N ALA A 37 2.14 -4.59 7.24
CA ALA A 37 0.99 -4.47 6.35
C ALA A 37 0.45 -5.87 6.00
N PHE A 38 -0.86 -6.04 6.10
CA PHE A 38 -1.58 -7.22 5.62
C PHE A 38 -2.42 -6.83 4.42
N GLU A 39 -2.16 -7.49 3.30
CA GLU A 39 -2.83 -7.20 2.04
C GLU A 39 -3.50 -8.47 1.51
N LEU A 40 -4.78 -8.36 1.17
CA LEU A 40 -5.50 -9.36 0.40
C LEU A 40 -6.05 -8.75 -0.88
N GLN A 41 -5.85 -9.47 -1.98
CA GLN A 41 -6.34 -9.09 -3.30
C GLN A 41 -7.11 -10.25 -3.94
N GLU A 42 -8.26 -9.93 -4.52
CA GLU A 42 -9.10 -10.86 -5.28
C GLU A 42 -9.32 -10.33 -6.71
N PRO A 43 -9.10 -11.17 -7.75
CA PRO A 43 -9.38 -10.77 -9.12
C PRO A 43 -10.88 -10.61 -9.36
N SER A 44 -11.21 -9.62 -10.17
CA SER A 44 -12.57 -9.31 -10.61
C SER A 44 -12.56 -8.99 -12.10
N SER A 45 -13.72 -9.05 -12.74
CA SER A 45 -13.90 -8.58 -14.12
C SER A 45 -15.28 -7.98 -14.27
N ALA A 46 -15.72 -7.28 -13.23
CA ALA A 46 -17.05 -6.70 -13.15
C ALA A 46 -17.04 -5.28 -13.70
N PHE A 47 -18.10 -4.91 -14.41
CA PHE A 47 -18.33 -3.52 -14.76
C PHE A 47 -18.75 -2.74 -13.52
N TYR A 48 -18.21 -1.54 -13.35
CA TYR A 48 -18.63 -0.64 -12.27
C TYR A 48 -19.97 0.01 -12.64
N THR A 49 -21.06 -0.70 -12.36
CA THR A 49 -22.44 -0.21 -12.50
C THR A 49 -23.13 -0.18 -11.14
N ALA A 50 -24.24 0.56 -11.02
CA ALA A 50 -25.00 0.64 -9.78
C ALA A 50 -25.44 -0.75 -9.24
N GLU A 51 -25.72 -1.70 -10.15
CA GLU A 51 -26.10 -3.08 -9.79
C GLU A 51 -24.90 -3.86 -9.22
N HIS A 52 -23.74 -3.77 -9.87
CA HIS A 52 -22.53 -4.49 -9.46
C HIS A 52 -21.82 -3.86 -8.26
N ARG A 53 -22.04 -2.56 -7.99
CA ARG A 53 -21.48 -1.87 -6.83
C ARG A 53 -21.78 -2.62 -5.53
N SER A 54 -23.01 -3.08 -5.35
CA SER A 54 -23.41 -3.85 -4.15
C SER A 54 -22.59 -5.13 -3.98
N SER A 55 -22.37 -5.87 -5.08
CA SER A 55 -21.55 -7.09 -5.08
C SER A 55 -20.07 -6.82 -4.82
N LEU A 56 -19.52 -5.71 -5.31
CA LEU A 56 -18.13 -5.33 -5.07
C LEU A 56 -17.90 -4.93 -3.62
N ILE A 57 -18.83 -4.16 -3.02
CA ILE A 57 -18.79 -3.80 -1.61
C ILE A 57 -18.86 -5.06 -0.73
N LEU A 58 -19.75 -6.02 -1.05
CA LEU A 58 -19.81 -7.28 -0.31
C LEU A 58 -18.51 -8.08 -0.39
N ARG A 59 -17.82 -8.08 -1.54
CA ARG A 59 -16.50 -8.70 -1.67
C ARG A 59 -15.45 -7.98 -0.85
N LEU A 60 -15.43 -6.65 -0.88
CA LEU A 60 -14.55 -5.85 -0.03
C LEU A 60 -14.80 -6.11 1.46
N ASP A 61 -16.07 -6.20 1.89
CA ASP A 61 -16.44 -6.50 3.28
C ASP A 61 -15.93 -7.91 3.68
N LYS A 62 -16.06 -8.89 2.78
CA LYS A 62 -15.53 -10.25 2.99
C LYS A 62 -14.02 -10.24 3.16
N LEU A 63 -13.31 -9.55 2.26
CA LEU A 63 -11.85 -9.43 2.34
C LEU A 63 -11.43 -8.71 3.63
N ASP A 64 -12.08 -7.60 3.98
CA ASP A 64 -11.81 -6.90 5.24
C ASP A 64 -12.00 -7.82 6.46
N ALA A 65 -13.08 -8.61 6.51
CA ALA A 65 -13.28 -9.58 7.57
C ALA A 65 -12.19 -10.66 7.62
N GLU A 66 -11.73 -11.15 6.47
CA GLU A 66 -10.61 -12.11 6.38
C GLU A 66 -9.29 -11.51 6.87
N VAL A 67 -8.95 -10.29 6.43
CA VAL A 67 -7.74 -9.59 6.88
C VAL A 67 -7.79 -9.37 8.40
N ARG A 68 -8.93 -8.92 8.93
CA ARG A 68 -9.12 -8.73 10.39
C ARG A 68 -9.00 -10.03 11.17
N ALA A 69 -9.54 -11.13 10.64
CA ALA A 69 -9.45 -12.44 11.29
C ALA A 69 -8.00 -12.96 11.32
N GLU A 70 -7.23 -12.74 10.26
CA GLU A 70 -5.82 -13.10 10.19
C GLU A 70 -4.98 -12.25 11.16
N LEU A 71 -5.24 -10.94 11.23
CA LEU A 71 -4.61 -10.04 12.20
C LEU A 71 -4.92 -10.42 13.65
N GLY A 72 -6.17 -10.76 13.94
CA GLY A 72 -6.59 -11.25 15.26
C GLY A 72 -5.86 -12.54 15.65
N GLN A 73 -5.69 -13.48 14.70
CA GLN A 73 -4.91 -14.71 14.95
C GLN A 73 -3.44 -14.43 15.28
N GLN A 74 -2.88 -13.34 14.76
CA GLN A 74 -1.51 -12.92 15.06
C GLN A 74 -1.38 -12.12 16.36
N GLY A 75 -2.49 -11.94 17.10
CA GLY A 75 -2.53 -11.25 18.39
C GLY A 75 -2.64 -9.74 18.29
N PHE A 76 -2.97 -9.21 17.11
CA PHE A 76 -3.20 -7.78 16.89
C PHE A 76 -4.70 -7.48 16.99
N GLU A 77 -5.17 -7.28 18.22
CA GLU A 77 -6.52 -6.80 18.52
C GLU A 77 -6.42 -5.32 18.88
N GLY A 78 -6.68 -4.41 17.93
CA GLY A 78 -6.50 -2.98 18.18
C GLY A 78 -7.42 -2.07 17.37
N GLU A 79 -7.89 -1.01 18.02
CA GLU A 79 -8.65 0.10 17.44
C GLU A 79 -7.81 0.96 16.47
N HIS A 80 -6.50 0.72 16.41
CA HIS A 80 -5.53 1.49 15.62
C HIS A 80 -5.21 0.85 14.26
N VAL A 81 -5.93 -0.19 13.83
CA VAL A 81 -5.74 -0.79 12.50
C VAL A 81 -6.34 0.13 11.44
N HIS A 82 -5.50 0.66 10.55
CA HIS A 82 -5.97 1.45 9.42
C HIS A 82 -6.30 0.50 8.28
N THR A 83 -7.57 0.48 7.85
CA THR A 83 -8.04 -0.33 6.72
C THR A 83 -8.23 0.54 5.50
N GLU A 84 -7.54 0.21 4.43
CA GLU A 84 -7.67 0.83 3.12
C GLU A 84 -8.34 -0.13 2.14
N ARG A 85 -9.46 0.32 1.56
CA ARG A 85 -10.26 -0.46 0.62
C ARG A 85 -10.02 0.12 -0.77
N MET A 86 -9.42 -0.67 -1.65
CA MET A 86 -8.97 -0.21 -2.95
C MET A 86 -9.59 -1.05 -4.06
N LEU A 87 -9.91 -0.39 -5.17
CA LEU A 87 -10.32 -1.06 -6.40
C LEU A 87 -9.32 -0.75 -7.51
N ASN A 88 -8.91 -1.77 -8.25
CA ASN A 88 -8.13 -1.60 -9.45
C ASN A 88 -9.09 -1.41 -10.63
N MET A 89 -9.12 -0.20 -11.18
CA MET A 89 -10.13 0.23 -12.15
C MET A 89 -9.50 0.69 -13.44
N ARG A 90 -10.14 0.41 -14.57
CA ARG A 90 -9.72 0.90 -15.88
C ARG A 90 -10.91 1.23 -16.77
N PHE A 91 -10.68 2.07 -17.78
CA PHE A 91 -11.67 2.27 -18.82
C PHE A 91 -11.71 1.09 -19.80
N GLU A 92 -12.89 0.75 -20.29
CA GLU A 92 -13.05 -0.28 -21.31
C GLU A 92 -12.23 0.05 -22.57
N GLY A 93 -11.49 -0.95 -23.06
CA GLY A 93 -10.59 -0.78 -24.20
C GLY A 93 -9.38 0.10 -23.91
N THR A 94 -8.98 0.23 -22.64
CA THR A 94 -7.66 0.73 -22.24
C THR A 94 -6.90 -0.36 -21.48
N ASP A 95 -5.58 -0.34 -21.60
CA ASP A 95 -4.68 -1.29 -20.92
C ASP A 95 -4.12 -0.74 -19.61
N THR A 96 -4.55 0.46 -19.21
CA THR A 96 -4.06 1.13 -18.01
C THR A 96 -5.07 1.04 -16.89
N ALA A 97 -4.76 0.25 -15.87
CA ALA A 97 -5.51 0.18 -14.63
C ALA A 97 -4.88 1.09 -13.57
N LEU A 98 -5.74 1.75 -12.80
CA LEU A 98 -5.37 2.61 -11.71
C LEU A 98 -5.94 2.04 -10.41
N MET A 99 -5.10 2.02 -9.39
CA MET A 99 -5.51 1.66 -8.05
C MET A 99 -6.19 2.86 -7.38
N VAL A 100 -7.44 2.68 -7.01
CA VAL A 100 -8.31 3.76 -6.54
C VAL A 100 -8.66 3.54 -5.08
N LEU A 101 -8.27 4.50 -4.25
CA LEU A 101 -8.68 4.62 -2.85
C LEU A 101 -9.68 5.79 -2.73
N PRO A 102 -10.94 5.53 -2.37
CA PRO A 102 -11.91 6.59 -2.15
C PRO A 102 -11.56 7.35 -0.87
N THR A 103 -11.59 8.67 -0.96
CA THR A 103 -11.40 9.56 0.20
C THR A 103 -12.74 10.19 0.58
N GLY A 104 -12.87 10.70 1.80
CA GLY A 104 -14.10 11.39 2.24
C GLY A 104 -14.45 12.67 1.45
N ALA A 105 -13.57 13.10 0.54
CA ALA A 105 -13.80 14.20 -0.39
C ALA A 105 -14.38 13.72 -1.75
N ASP A 106 -14.44 12.42 -1.99
CA ASP A 106 -14.96 11.83 -3.23
C ASP A 106 -16.47 11.53 -3.09
N GLY A 107 -17.28 12.19 -3.93
CA GLY A 107 -18.74 11.98 -3.99
C GLY A 107 -19.50 12.44 -2.74
N ASP A 108 -20.56 11.70 -2.40
CA ASP A 108 -21.49 12.02 -1.30
C ASP A 108 -21.04 11.48 0.08
N GLY A 109 -19.75 11.18 0.25
CA GLY A 109 -19.20 10.69 1.53
C GLY A 109 -19.41 9.19 1.81
N GLN A 110 -19.97 8.43 0.85
CA GLN A 110 -20.02 6.96 0.87
C GLN A 110 -19.16 6.38 -0.26
N GLU A 111 -17.90 6.03 0.04
CA GLU A 111 -16.99 5.22 -0.79
C GLU A 111 -17.27 5.29 -2.31
N ASP A 112 -17.13 6.49 -2.88
CA ASP A 112 -17.37 6.69 -4.30
C ASP A 112 -16.10 6.42 -5.12
N PHE A 113 -15.96 5.16 -5.54
CA PHE A 113 -14.84 4.71 -6.35
C PHE A 113 -14.87 5.31 -7.77
N GLU A 114 -16.02 5.69 -8.31
CA GLU A 114 -16.08 6.29 -9.64
C GLU A 114 -15.54 7.72 -9.63
N ALA A 115 -15.95 8.52 -8.65
CA ALA A 115 -15.42 9.87 -8.47
C ALA A 115 -13.91 9.85 -8.19
N ALA A 116 -13.47 8.94 -7.30
CA ALA A 116 -12.05 8.75 -6.99
C ALA A 116 -11.24 8.29 -8.21
N PHE A 117 -11.79 7.38 -9.04
CA PHE A 117 -11.15 6.95 -10.27
C PHE A 117 -11.00 8.10 -11.27
N LYS A 118 -12.07 8.88 -11.50
CA LYS A 118 -12.01 10.05 -12.38
C LYS A 118 -10.98 11.07 -11.88
N ARG A 119 -10.91 11.31 -10.56
CA ARG A 119 -9.90 12.20 -9.97
C ARG A 119 -8.48 11.69 -10.22
N ALA A 120 -8.22 10.42 -9.91
CA ALA A 120 -6.90 9.80 -10.11
C ALA A 120 -6.49 9.79 -11.59
N TYR A 121 -7.40 9.36 -12.47
CA TYR A 121 -7.15 9.33 -13.91
C TYR A 121 -6.88 10.72 -14.49
N LYS A 122 -7.65 11.73 -14.07
CA LYS A 122 -7.42 13.12 -14.49
C LYS A 122 -6.10 13.67 -13.95
N ALA A 123 -5.70 13.31 -12.74
CA ALA A 123 -4.41 13.71 -12.18
C ALA A 123 -3.23 13.10 -12.94
N GLU A 124 -3.38 11.85 -13.39
CA GLU A 124 -2.30 11.11 -14.06
C GLU A 124 -2.21 11.40 -15.56
N PHE A 125 -3.35 11.50 -16.26
CA PHE A 125 -3.39 11.68 -17.72
C PHE A 125 -3.83 13.07 -18.18
N GLY A 126 -4.43 13.87 -17.30
CA GLY A 126 -4.89 15.23 -17.63
C GLY A 126 -6.22 15.31 -18.40
N PHE A 127 -6.87 14.18 -18.71
CA PHE A 127 -8.16 14.13 -19.41
C PHE A 127 -9.07 13.03 -18.83
N LEU A 128 -10.35 13.01 -19.23
CA LEU A 128 -11.33 12.00 -18.83
C LEU A 128 -11.99 11.37 -20.05
N LEU A 129 -12.21 10.05 -20.00
CA LEU A 129 -12.90 9.29 -21.03
C LEU A 129 -14.38 9.11 -20.64
N GLU A 130 -15.16 10.19 -20.72
CA GLU A 130 -16.55 10.24 -20.22
C GLU A 130 -17.51 9.26 -20.89
N THR A 131 -17.20 8.79 -22.10
CA THR A 131 -18.07 7.87 -22.87
C THR A 131 -17.78 6.40 -22.58
N LYS A 132 -16.68 6.08 -21.89
CA LYS A 132 -16.26 4.69 -21.67
C LYS A 132 -16.75 4.18 -20.33
N THR A 133 -17.21 2.93 -20.31
CA THR A 133 -17.54 2.21 -19.08
C THR A 133 -16.26 1.90 -18.30
N VAL A 134 -16.39 1.79 -16.97
CA VAL A 134 -15.29 1.44 -16.08
C VAL A 134 -15.39 -0.03 -15.70
N ILE A 135 -14.27 -0.74 -15.77
CA ILE A 135 -14.12 -2.15 -15.41
C ILE A 135 -13.27 -2.21 -14.14
N VAL A 136 -13.65 -3.09 -13.22
CA VAL A 136 -12.89 -3.42 -12.01
C VAL A 136 -12.16 -4.74 -12.27
N ASP A 137 -10.83 -4.67 -12.37
CA ASP A 137 -9.98 -5.86 -12.59
C ASP A 137 -9.60 -6.53 -11.27
N ASP A 138 -9.47 -5.79 -10.17
CA ASP A 138 -9.11 -6.36 -8.87
C ASP A 138 -9.79 -5.61 -7.72
N VAL A 139 -10.05 -6.34 -6.65
CA VAL A 139 -10.53 -5.85 -5.37
C VAL A 139 -9.42 -6.09 -4.34
N LYS A 140 -9.00 -5.04 -3.64
CA LYS A 140 -7.87 -5.11 -2.71
C LYS A 140 -8.23 -4.46 -1.37
N VAL A 141 -7.83 -5.10 -0.29
CA VAL A 141 -7.89 -4.53 1.07
C VAL A 141 -6.49 -4.59 1.66
N ASN A 142 -6.00 -3.44 2.10
CA ASN A 142 -4.74 -3.31 2.82
C ASN A 142 -5.04 -2.90 4.27
N GLN A 143 -4.39 -3.53 5.23
CA GLN A 143 -4.44 -3.14 6.63
C GLN A 143 -3.03 -2.86 7.12
N GLU A 144 -2.82 -1.62 7.57
CA GLU A 144 -1.56 -1.17 8.13
C GLU A 144 -1.68 -1.11 9.65
N LEU A 145 -0.73 -1.76 10.31
CA LEU A 145 -0.55 -1.64 11.75
C LEU A 145 0.41 -0.49 12.04
N PRO A 146 -0.02 0.55 12.78
CA PRO A 146 0.92 1.54 13.28
C PRO A 146 1.90 0.89 14.25
N ASP A 147 3.14 1.38 14.24
CA ASP A 147 4.22 0.92 15.10
C ASP A 147 3.77 0.73 16.56
N LEU A 148 3.98 -0.48 17.10
CA LEU A 148 4.07 -0.66 18.54
C LEU A 148 5.37 0.03 18.98
N GLU A 149 5.26 1.06 19.83
CA GLU A 149 6.39 1.78 20.42
C GLU A 149 7.55 0.83 20.75
N GLU A 150 8.74 1.19 20.27
CA GLU A 150 9.99 0.43 20.46
C GLU A 150 10.13 -0.11 21.89
N PRO A 151 10.54 -1.37 22.12
CA PRO A 151 11.13 -1.72 23.40
C PRO A 151 12.40 -0.89 23.54
N THR A 152 12.37 0.08 24.46
CA THR A 152 13.50 0.96 24.77
C THR A 152 14.80 0.17 24.78
N VAL A 153 15.65 0.40 23.78
CA VAL A 153 17.00 -0.17 23.74
C VAL A 153 17.73 0.44 24.93
N ASN A 154 17.79 -0.32 26.02
CA ASN A 154 18.55 0.03 27.21
C ASN A 154 19.97 0.33 26.73
N LYS A 155 20.34 1.62 26.77
CA LYS A 155 21.71 2.06 26.59
C LYS A 155 22.54 1.40 27.68
N CYS A 156 23.16 0.28 27.36
CA CYS A 156 24.16 -0.35 28.20
C CYS A 156 25.37 0.59 28.19
N THR A 157 25.35 1.60 29.05
CA THR A 157 26.50 2.46 29.32
C THR A 157 27.57 1.61 29.98
N HIS A 158 28.42 1.02 29.15
CA HIS A 158 29.63 0.37 29.60
C HIS A 158 30.58 1.48 30.08
N GLN A 159 30.56 1.77 31.38
CA GLN A 159 31.63 2.52 32.02
C GLN A 159 32.94 1.73 31.85
N PRO A 160 34.01 2.32 31.30
CA PRO A 160 35.33 1.71 31.36
C PRO A 160 35.85 1.84 32.80
N LYS A 161 36.07 0.70 33.46
CA LYS A 161 36.93 0.63 34.65
C LYS A 161 38.39 0.67 34.20
N ARG A 162 39.02 1.85 34.25
CA ARG A 162 40.31 2.15 34.90
C ARG A 162 40.84 3.51 34.49
#